data_AF-A0A1I4EJB8-F1
#
_entry.id   AF-A0A1I4EJB8-F1
#
_cell.length_a   1.000
_cell.length_b   1.000
_cell.length_c   1.000
_cell.angle_alpha   90.00
_cell.angle_beta   90.00
_cell.angle_gamma   90.00
#
_symmetry.space_group_name_H-M   'P 1'
#
loop_
_entity.id
_entity.type
_entity.pdbx_description
1 polymer ?
#
loop_
_entity_poly.entity_id
_entity_poly.type
_entity_poly.pdbx_seq_one_letter_code
_entity_poly.pdbx_strand_id
1 'polypeptide(L)'
;MKVFIGGSEAIKEEKGKQWELTDSVKMFLYDLITNADEILVGDGTGVDWLVQKYLDNLHYKKVTVYTYGGNKCCRSNVGAWEEKSIGW
;
A
#
# COMPACT_ATOMS: atom_id res chain seq x y z
N MET A 1 -9.47 -13.29 -4.75
CA MET A 1 -8.48 -13.66 -3.71
C MET A 1 -8.20 -12.45 -2.81
N LYS A 2 -7.58 -12.66 -1.64
CA LYS A 2 -7.01 -11.56 -0.84
C LYS A 2 -5.49 -11.68 -0.86
N VAL A 3 -4.79 -10.59 -1.13
CA VAL A 3 -3.32 -10.56 -1.20
C VAL A 3 -2.81 -9.49 -0.26
N PHE A 4 -1.95 -9.88 0.69
CA PHE A 4 -1.24 -8.93 1.54
C PHE A 4 0.05 -8.48 0.88
N ILE A 5 0.28 -7.17 0.88
CA ILE A 5 1.47 -6.53 0.34
C ILE A 5 2.06 -5.65 1.43
N GLY A 6 3.34 -5.86 1.72
CA GLY A 6 4.10 -5.04 2.64
C GLY A 6 5.57 -5.01 2.22
N GLY A 7 6.28 -3.99 2.66
CA GLY A 7 7.70 -3.90 2.37
C GLY A 7 8.47 -2.96 3.30
N SER A 8 9.70 -2.69 2.90
CA SER A 8 10.65 -1.98 3.74
C SER A 8 10.34 -0.48 3.88
N GLU A 9 10.34 0.01 5.12
CA GLU A 9 10.30 1.44 5.42
C GLU A 9 11.58 2.18 4.96
N ALA A 10 12.70 1.47 4.80
CA ALA A 10 13.96 2.07 4.39
C ALA A 10 13.94 2.55 2.92
N ILE A 11 12.98 2.07 2.12
CA ILE A 11 12.80 2.48 0.72
C ILE A 11 11.85 3.69 0.69
N LYS A 12 12.24 4.77 1.37
CA LYS A 12 11.47 6.01 1.48
C LYS A 12 12.12 7.14 0.68
N GLU A 13 11.30 8.11 0.27
CA GLU A 13 11.81 9.32 -0.39
C GLU A 13 12.80 10.04 0.53
N GLU A 14 14.02 10.24 0.04
CA GLU A 14 15.07 11.00 0.71
C GLU A 14 15.58 12.08 -0.25
N LYS A 15 16.16 13.17 0.27
CA LYS A 15 16.61 14.27 -0.59
C LYS A 15 17.62 13.76 -1.63
N GLY A 16 17.24 13.83 -2.90
CA GLY A 16 18.05 13.39 -4.04
C GLY A 16 17.87 11.91 -4.43
N LYS A 17 16.97 11.16 -3.77
CA LYS A 17 16.67 9.77 -4.10
C LYS A 17 15.17 9.52 -4.14
N GLN A 18 14.66 9.31 -5.35
CA GLN A 18 13.28 8.92 -5.60
C GLN A 18 13.23 7.43 -5.87
N TRP A 19 12.49 6.70 -5.04
CA TRP A 19 12.25 5.29 -5.25
C TRP A 19 10.95 5.09 -6.01
N GLU A 20 10.91 4.06 -6.85
CA GLU A 20 9.71 3.62 -7.53
C GLU A 20 9.59 2.09 -7.48
N LEU A 21 8.37 1.59 -7.66
CA LEU A 21 8.16 0.17 -7.86
C LEU A 21 8.79 -0.26 -9.19
N THR A 22 9.44 -1.41 -9.21
CA THR A 22 9.96 -2.00 -10.44
C THR A 22 8.82 -2.41 -11.36
N ASP A 23 9.10 -2.54 -12.66
CA ASP A 23 8.09 -2.95 -13.64
C ASP A 23 7.49 -4.32 -13.33
N SER A 24 8.31 -5.26 -12.84
CA SER A 24 7.83 -6.57 -12.40
C SER A 24 6.79 -6.49 -11.27
N VAL A 25 6.97 -5.58 -10.32
CA VAL A 25 6.01 -5.37 -9.22
C VAL A 25 4.76 -4.66 -9.74
N LYS A 26 4.92 -3.65 -10.60
CA LYS A 26 3.79 -2.95 -11.24
C LYS A 26 2.94 -3.92 -12.06
N MET A 27 3.55 -4.81 -12.83
CA MET A 27 2.85 -5.85 -13.60
C MET A 27 2.07 -6.80 -12.69
N PHE A 28 2.69 -7.29 -11.61
CA PHE A 28 2.00 -8.14 -10.65
C PHE A 28 0.80 -7.43 -10.00
N LEU A 29 0.95 -6.17 -9.58
CA LEU A 29 -0.16 -5.37 -9.05
C LEU A 29 -1.27 -5.17 -10.08
N TYR A 30 -0.91 -4.95 -11.34
CA TYR A 30 -1.87 -4.78 -12.43
C TYR A 30 -2.69 -6.06 -12.69
N ASP A 31 -2.07 -7.24 -12.56
CA ASP A 31 -2.78 -8.51 -12.65
C ASP A 31 -3.80 -8.67 -11.51
N LEU A 32 -3.44 -8.31 -10.28
CA LEU A 32 -4.37 -8.33 -9.14
C LEU A 32 -5.56 -7.37 -9.37
N ILE A 33 -5.29 -6.17 -9.90
CA ILE A 33 -6.33 -5.20 -10.27
C ILE A 33 -7.26 -5.79 -11.33
N THR A 34 -6.70 -6.40 -12.38
CA THR A 34 -7.44 -6.98 -13.50
C THR A 34 -8.34 -8.14 -13.04
N ASN A 35 -7.84 -8.94 -12.10
CA ASN A 35 -8.59 -10.03 -11.50
C ASN A 35 -9.58 -9.58 -10.40
N ALA A 36 -9.65 -8.27 -10.12
CA ALA A 36 -10.43 -7.69 -9.05
C ALA A 36 -10.14 -8.34 -7.67
N ASP A 37 -8.87 -8.64 -7.39
CA ASP A 37 -8.41 -9.20 -6.12
C ASP A 37 -8.35 -8.13 -5.02
N GLU A 38 -8.70 -8.49 -3.79
CA GLU A 38 -8.60 -7.56 -2.66
C GLU A 38 -7.15 -7.42 -2.23
N ILE A 39 -6.64 -6.19 -2.22
CA ILE A 39 -5.27 -5.90 -1.79
C ILE A 39 -5.31 -5.39 -0.36
N LEU A 40 -4.54 -6.04 0.52
CA LEU A 40 -4.36 -5.66 1.91
C LEU A 40 -2.96 -5.03 2.03
N VAL A 41 -2.85 -3.81 2.55
CA VAL A 41 -1.57 -3.10 2.63
C VAL A 41 -1.40 -2.45 4.00
N GLY A 42 -0.16 -2.30 4.47
CA GLY A 42 0.12 -1.58 5.70
C GLY A 42 0.00 -0.06 5.55
N ASP A 43 -0.10 0.64 6.69
CA ASP A 43 -0.07 2.10 6.76
C ASP A 43 1.36 2.69 6.73
N GLY A 44 2.39 1.87 6.51
CA GLY A 44 3.78 2.25 6.60
C GLY A 44 4.23 3.29 5.57
N THR A 45 5.36 3.94 5.85
CA THR A 45 6.08 4.68 4.81
C THR A 45 6.93 3.71 3.97
N GLY A 46 7.58 4.23 2.93
CA GLY A 46 8.43 3.42 2.06
C GLY A 46 7.63 2.59 1.06
N VAL A 47 7.88 1.27 0.99
CA VAL A 47 7.23 0.40 -0.02
C VAL A 47 5.71 0.40 0.11
N ASP A 48 5.16 0.33 1.32
CA ASP A 48 3.71 0.33 1.55
C ASP A 48 3.07 1.58 0.91
N TRP A 49 3.67 2.74 1.12
CA TRP A 49 3.22 3.99 0.52
C TRP A 49 3.39 4.04 -1.00
N LEU A 50 4.47 3.47 -1.55
CA LEU A 50 4.64 3.36 -3.01
C LEU A 50 3.57 2.47 -3.65
N VAL A 51 3.21 1.38 -3.00
CA VAL A 51 2.10 0.51 -3.41
C VAL A 51 0.79 1.26 -3.33
N GLN A 52 0.49 1.94 -2.21
CA GLN A 52 -0.69 2.77 -2.08
C GLN A 52 -0.76 3.82 -3.21
N LYS A 53 0.31 4.58 -3.46
CA LYS A 53 0.34 5.54 -4.58
C LYS A 53 0.03 4.91 -5.93
N TYR A 54 0.61 3.75 -6.23
CA TYR A 54 0.36 3.06 -7.50
C TYR A 54 -1.12 2.67 -7.66
N LEU A 55 -1.73 2.13 -6.59
CA LEU A 55 -3.13 1.71 -6.60
C LEU A 55 -4.09 2.91 -6.69
N ASP A 56 -3.78 4.02 -6.01
CA ASP A 56 -4.58 5.25 -6.06
C ASP A 56 -4.52 5.92 -7.44
N ASN A 57 -3.34 5.95 -8.07
CA ASN A 57 -3.15 6.45 -9.43
C ASN A 57 -3.96 5.66 -10.47
N LEU A 58 -4.20 4.37 -10.22
CA LEU A 58 -5.07 3.53 -11.05
C LEU A 58 -6.54 3.51 -10.57
N HIS A 59 -6.85 4.33 -9.56
CA HIS A 59 -8.18 4.45 -8.95
C HIS A 59 -8.75 3.12 -8.44
N TYR A 60 -7.88 2.17 -8.08
CA TYR A 60 -8.33 0.87 -7.62
C TYR A 60 -8.97 0.97 -6.24
N LYS A 61 -10.19 0.42 -6.07
CA LYS A 61 -10.99 0.62 -4.84
C LYS A 61 -11.01 -0.56 -3.90
N LYS A 62 -10.64 -1.76 -4.36
CA LYS A 62 -10.70 -2.99 -3.55
C LYS A 62 -9.41 -3.15 -2.74
N VAL A 63 -9.17 -2.17 -1.87
CA VAL A 63 -7.99 -2.09 -1.02
C VAL A 63 -8.44 -1.91 0.44
N THR A 64 -7.73 -2.55 1.37
CA THR A 64 -7.89 -2.31 2.81
C THR A 64 -6.52 -1.98 3.40
N VAL A 65 -6.43 -0.84 4.09
CA VAL A 65 -5.22 -0.42 4.80
C VAL A 65 -5.29 -0.95 6.23
N TYR A 66 -4.27 -1.68 6.65
CA TYR A 66 -4.12 -2.16 8.03
C TYR A 66 -3.16 -1.26 8.81
N THR A 67 -3.60 -0.82 9.99
CA THR A 67 -2.78 -0.08 10.94
C THR A 67 -2.63 -0.88 12.24
N TYR A 68 -1.55 -0.63 12.95
CA TYR A 68 -1.35 -1.18 14.29
C TYR A 68 -2.19 -0.39 15.31
N GLY A 69 -3.01 -1.07 16.11
CA GLY A 69 -3.97 -0.43 17.02
C GLY A 69 -3.37 0.34 18.19
N GLY A 70 -2.07 0.15 18.47
CA GLY A 70 -1.35 1.04 19.38
C GLY A 70 -1.00 2.41 18.78
N ASN A 71 -1.22 2.63 17.48
CA ASN A 71 -1.06 3.94 16.85
C ASN A 71 -2.28 4.83 17.11
N LYS A 72 -2.02 6.11 17.40
CA LYS A 72 -3.10 7.12 17.60
C LYS A 72 -3.88 7.40 16.32
N CYS A 73 -3.26 7.21 15.17
CA CYS A 73 -3.83 7.42 13.85
C CYS A 73 -3.09 6.61 12.79
N CYS A 74 -3.76 6.32 11.68
CA CYS A 74 -3.17 5.77 10.48
C CYS A 74 -2.08 6.70 9.94
N ARG A 75 -0.90 6.13 9.67
CA ARG A 75 0.25 6.88 9.16
C ARG A 75 0.10 7.23 7.69
N SER A 76 -0.48 6.35 6.88
CA SER A 76 -0.74 6.60 5.47
C SER A 76 -1.95 5.82 4.94
N ASN A 77 -2.82 6.53 4.24
CA ASN A 77 -3.94 5.98 3.47
C ASN A 77 -4.16 6.87 2.25
N VAL A 78 -3.33 6.69 1.22
CA VAL A 78 -3.25 7.60 0.07
C VAL A 78 -4.57 7.67 -0.70
N GLY A 79 -5.21 6.53 -0.94
CA GLY A 79 -6.46 6.45 -1.71
C GLY A 79 -7.74 6.53 -0.89
N ALA A 80 -7.64 6.91 0.40
CA ALA A 80 -8.78 7.01 1.32
C ALA A 80 -9.64 5.74 1.35
N TRP A 81 -8.99 4.57 1.39
CA TRP A 81 -9.66 3.27 1.46
C TRP A 81 -10.15 2.92 2.87
N GLU A 82 -10.85 1.80 2.98
CA GLU A 82 -11.21 1.20 4.27
C GLU A 82 -9.94 0.96 5.12
N GLU A 83 -9.97 1.41 6.37
CA GLU A 83 -8.91 1.22 7.34
C GLU A 83 -9.34 0.18 8.39
N LYS A 84 -8.43 -0.75 8.72
CA LYS A 84 -8.61 -1.72 9.80
C LYS A 84 -7.46 -1.64 10.79
N SER A 85 -7.82 -1.32 12.03
CA SER A 85 -6.89 -1.33 13.15
C SER A 85 -6.76 -2.74 13.73
N ILE A 86 -5.52 -3.24 13.88
CA ILE A 86 -5.20 -4.54 14.48
C ILE A 86 -4.41 -4.29 15.76
N GLY A 87 -5.01 -4.56 16.91
CA GLY A 87 -4.42 -4.39 18.23
C GLY A 87 -5.48 -4.56 19.32
N TRP A 88 -5.04 -4.86 20.54
CA TRP A 88 -5.90 -5.00 21.72
C TRP A 88 -6.11 -3.64 22.39
#